data_AF-A0A7C5LTL3-F1
#
_entry.id   AF-A0A7C5LTL3-F1
#
_cell.length_a   1.000
_cell.length_b   1.000
_cell.length_c   1.000
_cell.angle_alpha   90.00
_cell.angle_beta   90.00
_cell.angle_gamma   90.00
#
_symmetry.space_group_name_H-M   'P 1'
#
loop_
_entity.id
_entity.type
_entity.pdbx_description
1 polymer ?
#
loop_
_entity_poly.entity_id
_entity_poly.type
_entity_poly.pdbx_seq_one_letter_code
_entity_poly.pdbx_strand_id
1 'polypeptide(L)'
;MLANWWYGGSKEVRSIPACSPAFGLSACRIGGVLPYPRQRWPTGRQPTGSLQAGPLPLLALHGLSDPYHSTEWPDLTSSLGWYRIREEWATWPHLCPRIGQPVPPTQVIACATVIEEMRSLLPDGVTCEALDFGLHVDPPRLRLALQGAIDRLAGRANEVILGYGFCSMAVVGLQANDCTLIVPRVDDCIALFLGSMPAYRQQARAEPGTYYLTKGWIEAGDTPFAEHDRLVKQYGPERAGRLVREMLNHYTRLAFINTGQQDLERYRAYARETAERFGLRFEEIPGSDALIRRALYGPWDRDFVVIPPGGTIRYEHFFPHCP
;
A
#
# COMPACT_ATOMS: atom_id res chain seq x y z
N MET A 1 -13.32 27.38 13.52
CA MET A 1 -12.66 28.49 12.80
C MET A 1 -11.17 28.37 13.02
N LEU A 2 -10.37 28.50 11.96
CA LEU A 2 -8.91 28.30 11.84
C LEU A 2 -8.46 26.90 11.38
N ALA A 3 -8.39 26.73 10.05
CA ALA A 3 -7.25 26.16 9.31
C ALA A 3 -7.65 26.06 7.83
N ASN A 4 -7.56 27.18 7.11
CA ASN A 4 -7.77 27.23 5.66
C ASN A 4 -6.81 28.26 5.08
N TRP A 5 -5.52 27.99 5.17
CA TRP A 5 -4.45 28.77 4.54
C TRP A 5 -3.37 27.77 4.17
N TRP A 6 -3.15 27.55 2.88
CA TRP A 6 -1.85 27.22 2.26
C TRP A 6 -2.10 27.01 0.76
N TYR A 7 -1.86 28.05 -0.02
CA TYR A 7 -1.23 28.07 -1.36
C TYR A 7 -1.39 29.48 -1.92
N GLY A 8 -0.37 30.31 -1.72
CA GLY A 8 -0.22 31.59 -2.40
C GLY A 8 0.54 31.38 -3.71
N GLY A 9 -0.14 31.58 -4.83
CA GLY A 9 0.42 31.56 -6.18
C GLY A 9 -0.54 32.26 -7.13
N SER A 10 -0.26 33.53 -7.41
CA SER A 10 -1.05 34.46 -8.21
C SER A 10 -1.24 34.01 -9.67
N LYS A 11 -2.49 33.83 -10.11
CA LYS A 11 -3.02 34.30 -11.40
C LYS A 11 -4.52 34.61 -11.26
N GLU A 12 -4.91 35.82 -11.66
CA GLU A 12 -6.27 36.33 -11.66
C GLU A 12 -7.21 35.45 -12.51
N VAL A 13 -8.33 35.01 -11.94
CA VAL A 13 -9.58 34.77 -12.69
C VAL A 13 -10.76 35.22 -11.81
N ARG A 14 -11.70 35.91 -12.46
CA ARG A 14 -12.81 36.70 -11.93
C ARG A 14 -13.86 35.90 -11.13
N SER A 15 -14.48 36.61 -10.20
CA SER A 15 -15.61 36.28 -9.31
C SER A 15 -16.91 35.86 -10.01
N ILE A 16 -17.70 34.97 -9.38
CA ILE A 16 -19.18 34.85 -9.36
C ILE A 16 -19.58 34.02 -8.11
N PRO A 17 -20.77 34.21 -7.49
CA PRO A 17 -20.93 34.18 -6.03
C PRO A 17 -21.47 32.88 -5.42
N ALA A 18 -21.44 32.88 -4.08
CA ALA A 18 -21.81 31.82 -3.15
C ALA A 18 -23.27 31.33 -3.25
N CYS A 19 -23.43 30.01 -3.02
CA CYS A 19 -24.61 29.44 -2.38
C CYS A 19 -24.17 28.38 -1.35
N SER A 20 -24.71 28.50 -0.15
CA SER A 20 -24.69 27.56 0.97
C SER A 20 -26.13 27.50 1.50
N PRO A 21 -26.47 26.59 2.44
CA PRO A 21 -26.07 25.19 2.59
C PRO A 21 -27.31 24.29 2.81
N ALA A 22 -27.19 22.96 2.82
CA ALA A 22 -27.96 22.10 3.75
C ALA A 22 -27.59 20.60 3.65
N PHE A 23 -27.83 19.93 4.77
CA PHE A 23 -27.78 18.48 5.05
C PHE A 23 -26.39 17.87 5.30
N GLY A 24 -26.08 17.78 6.59
CA GLY A 24 -25.02 16.92 7.11
C GLY A 24 -25.41 15.46 7.14
N LEU A 25 -24.42 14.61 7.41
CA LEU A 25 -24.55 13.34 8.09
C LEU A 25 -23.14 12.83 8.46
N SER A 26 -23.03 12.41 9.72
CA SER A 26 -22.20 11.34 10.28
C SER A 26 -20.72 11.24 9.88
N ALA A 27 -19.85 11.66 10.81
CA ALA A 27 -18.43 11.33 10.79
C ALA A 27 -18.24 9.82 11.08
N CYS A 28 -17.84 9.06 10.07
CA CYS A 28 -17.39 7.68 10.22
C CYS A 28 -15.88 7.70 10.55
N ARG A 29 -15.53 7.30 11.78
CA ARG A 29 -14.16 7.09 12.26
C ARG A 29 -13.76 5.63 12.01
N ILE A 30 -12.72 5.39 11.20
CA ILE A 30 -11.94 4.14 11.13
C ILE A 30 -10.53 4.56 10.64
N GLY A 31 -9.38 4.13 11.15
CA GLY A 31 -9.05 3.27 12.29
C GLY A 31 -7.58 3.52 12.65
N GLY A 32 -7.34 3.90 13.90
CA GLY A 32 -6.03 3.86 14.55
C GLY A 32 -6.22 3.06 15.83
N VAL A 33 -5.42 2.02 16.02
CA VAL A 33 -5.48 1.14 17.18
C VAL A 33 -4.89 1.90 18.38
N LEU A 34 -5.76 2.34 19.31
CA LEU A 34 -5.37 2.81 20.65
C LEU A 34 -5.77 1.76 21.69
N PRO A 35 -4.94 1.50 22.73
CA PRO A 35 -5.27 0.55 23.79
C PRO A 35 -6.24 1.17 24.80
N TYR A 36 -7.31 0.44 25.14
CA TYR A 36 -8.29 0.83 26.16
C TYR A 36 -7.71 0.65 27.58
N PRO A 37 -7.88 1.61 28.51
CA PRO A 37 -7.55 1.39 29.92
C PRO A 37 -8.63 0.56 30.63
N ARG A 38 -8.21 -0.39 31.45
CA ARG A 38 -9.08 -1.12 32.37
C ARG A 38 -9.68 -0.17 33.41
N GLN A 39 -11.00 -0.14 33.57
CA GLN A 39 -11.66 0.38 34.76
C GLN A 39 -12.62 -0.65 35.37
N ARG A 40 -12.59 -0.71 36.70
CA ARG A 40 -13.28 -1.64 37.59
C ARG A 40 -14.79 -1.34 37.68
N TRP A 41 -15.52 -2.41 37.97
CA TRP A 41 -16.95 -2.59 38.28
C TRP A 41 -17.63 -1.51 39.15
N PRO A 42 -18.96 -1.44 39.05
CA PRO A 42 -19.78 -1.74 40.22
C PRO A 42 -20.81 -2.85 40.01
N THR A 43 -21.07 -3.52 41.13
CA THR A 43 -21.97 -4.64 41.43
C THR A 43 -23.44 -4.41 41.10
N GLY A 44 -24.16 -5.46 40.66
CA GLY A 44 -25.63 -5.48 40.74
C GLY A 44 -26.37 -6.58 39.98
N ARG A 45 -26.80 -7.61 40.72
CA ARG A 45 -27.89 -8.60 40.49
C ARG A 45 -27.77 -9.63 39.35
N GLN A 46 -27.71 -10.89 39.80
CA GLN A 46 -28.07 -12.11 39.06
C GLN A 46 -29.57 -12.13 38.70
N PRO A 47 -29.95 -12.95 37.71
CA PRO A 47 -30.73 -14.12 38.11
C PRO A 47 -30.20 -15.45 37.55
N THR A 48 -30.55 -16.46 38.34
CA THR A 48 -30.28 -17.89 38.25
C THR A 48 -30.85 -18.55 37.00
N GLY A 49 -30.07 -19.42 36.36
CA GLY A 49 -30.52 -20.29 35.28
C GLY A 49 -29.49 -21.36 34.98
N SER A 50 -29.50 -22.43 35.80
CA SER A 50 -28.67 -23.62 35.67
C SER A 50 -29.08 -24.47 34.46
N LEU A 51 -28.17 -24.72 33.52
CA LEU A 51 -28.23 -25.92 32.68
C LEU A 51 -26.82 -26.46 32.41
N GLN A 52 -26.70 -27.77 32.64
CA GLN A 52 -25.50 -28.56 32.79
C GLN A 52 -24.75 -28.79 31.48
N ALA A 53 -23.42 -28.84 31.57
CA ALA A 53 -22.55 -29.37 30.53
C ALA A 53 -22.69 -30.92 30.47
N GLY A 54 -23.00 -31.43 29.28
CA GLY A 54 -22.83 -32.84 28.92
C GLY A 54 -21.84 -32.94 27.74
N PRO A 55 -20.89 -33.90 27.74
CA PRO A 55 -19.98 -34.11 26.62
C PRO A 55 -20.68 -34.96 25.56
N LEU A 56 -20.27 -34.84 24.29
CA LEU A 56 -20.35 -35.83 23.17
C LEU A 56 -20.10 -35.11 21.83
N PRO A 57 -19.70 -35.78 20.74
CA PRO A 57 -18.49 -36.58 20.54
C PRO A 57 -17.66 -36.08 19.34
N LEU A 58 -16.38 -36.51 19.26
CA LEU A 58 -15.59 -36.42 18.04
C LEU A 58 -16.28 -37.19 16.91
N LEU A 59 -16.64 -36.49 15.84
CA LEU A 59 -16.93 -37.09 14.54
C LEU A 59 -15.98 -36.48 13.51
N ALA A 60 -15.05 -37.33 13.08
CA ALA A 60 -14.18 -37.11 11.94
C ALA A 60 -15.03 -36.92 10.67
N LEU A 61 -14.83 -35.79 9.99
CA LEU A 61 -15.15 -35.67 8.58
C LEU A 61 -13.82 -35.53 7.84
N HIS A 62 -13.40 -36.65 7.25
CA HIS A 62 -12.40 -36.69 6.20
C HIS A 62 -12.91 -35.93 4.96
N GLY A 63 -12.00 -35.20 4.32
CA GLY A 63 -11.89 -35.26 2.86
C GLY A 63 -12.60 -34.18 2.05
N LEU A 64 -12.18 -32.94 2.18
CA LEU A 64 -12.08 -32.02 1.04
C LEU A 64 -10.67 -31.43 1.04
N SER A 65 -9.77 -32.10 0.31
CA SER A 65 -8.43 -31.62 0.01
C SER A 65 -8.52 -30.42 -0.92
N ASP A 66 -8.17 -29.24 -0.40
CA ASP A 66 -7.86 -28.04 -1.17
C ASP A 66 -6.51 -28.26 -1.89
N PRO A 67 -6.46 -28.27 -3.23
CA PRO A 67 -5.24 -28.63 -3.98
C PRO A 67 -4.13 -27.56 -3.95
N TYR A 68 -4.25 -26.47 -3.17
CA TYR A 68 -3.24 -25.40 -3.12
C TYR A 68 -2.49 -25.25 -1.79
N HIS A 69 -2.65 -26.19 -0.85
CA HIS A 69 -2.00 -26.13 0.47
C HIS A 69 -0.68 -26.92 0.58
N SER A 70 0.14 -26.96 -0.47
CA SER A 70 1.49 -27.56 -0.41
C SER A 70 2.55 -26.74 -1.15
N THR A 71 2.71 -25.48 -0.75
CA THR A 71 3.97 -24.77 -0.95
C THR A 71 4.42 -24.28 0.41
N GLU A 72 5.26 -25.09 1.08
CA GLU A 72 6.06 -24.61 2.21
C GLU A 72 6.91 -23.45 1.70
N TRP A 73 6.63 -22.25 2.18
CA TRP A 73 7.48 -21.09 1.92
C TRP A 73 8.82 -21.32 2.64
N PRO A 74 9.97 -21.19 1.95
CA PRO A 74 11.25 -21.38 2.60
C PRO A 74 11.45 -20.37 3.73
N ASP A 75 12.13 -20.80 4.80
CA ASP A 75 12.48 -19.97 5.94
C ASP A 75 13.30 -18.74 5.50
N LEU A 76 12.66 -17.58 5.56
CA LEU A 76 13.18 -16.29 5.07
C LEU A 76 14.20 -15.64 6.04
N THR A 77 14.62 -16.34 7.09
CA THR A 77 15.57 -15.81 8.08
C THR A 77 17.04 -16.08 7.74
N SER A 78 17.35 -16.92 6.73
CA SER A 78 18.74 -17.26 6.38
C SER A 78 19.26 -16.51 5.15
N SER A 79 20.53 -16.08 5.21
CA SER A 79 21.22 -15.38 4.11
C SER A 79 21.33 -16.19 2.81
N LEU A 80 21.14 -17.51 2.89
CA LEU A 80 21.14 -18.44 1.76
C LEU A 80 19.77 -18.52 1.04
N GLY A 81 18.69 -18.04 1.65
CA GLY A 81 17.39 -17.87 0.99
C GLY A 81 17.39 -16.80 -0.11
N TRP A 82 18.28 -15.79 0.02
CA TRP A 82 18.36 -14.64 -0.90
C TRP A 82 18.79 -14.98 -2.32
N TYR A 83 19.73 -15.92 -2.48
CA TYR A 83 20.23 -16.30 -3.80
C TYR A 83 19.24 -17.21 -4.55
N ARG A 84 18.37 -17.94 -3.85
CA ARG A 84 17.45 -18.91 -4.48
C ARG A 84 16.33 -18.25 -5.28
N ILE A 85 15.74 -17.15 -4.78
CA ILE A 85 14.65 -16.43 -5.48
C ILE A 85 15.17 -15.76 -6.77
N ARG A 86 16.43 -15.31 -6.76
CA ARG A 86 17.10 -14.75 -7.94
C ARG A 86 17.70 -15.80 -8.88
N GLU A 87 17.69 -17.09 -8.57
CA GLU A 87 18.18 -18.15 -9.48
C GLU A 87 17.04 -19.00 -10.07
N GLU A 88 15.82 -18.93 -9.54
CA GLU A 88 14.64 -19.63 -10.05
C GLU A 88 14.10 -19.09 -11.39
N TRP A 89 14.85 -18.30 -12.17
CA TRP A 89 14.41 -17.74 -13.47
C TRP A 89 13.92 -18.81 -14.45
N ALA A 90 14.40 -20.05 -14.31
CA ALA A 90 14.00 -21.19 -15.11
C ALA A 90 12.57 -21.72 -14.84
N THR A 91 11.92 -21.37 -13.71
CA THR A 91 10.56 -21.84 -13.35
C THR A 91 9.46 -20.77 -13.54
N TRP A 92 9.82 -19.54 -13.91
CA TRP A 92 8.90 -18.39 -14.06
C TRP A 92 7.90 -18.40 -15.24
N PRO A 93 8.11 -19.10 -16.37
CA PRO A 93 7.11 -19.10 -17.44
C PRO A 93 5.74 -19.59 -16.98
N HIS A 94 5.69 -20.44 -15.95
CA HIS A 94 4.46 -20.94 -15.35
C HIS A 94 3.79 -19.91 -14.41
N LEU A 95 4.56 -18.96 -13.86
CA LEU A 95 4.10 -17.95 -12.92
C LEU A 95 3.76 -16.60 -13.58
N CYS A 96 4.33 -16.32 -14.76
CA CYS A 96 4.13 -15.11 -15.55
C CYS A 96 3.88 -15.46 -17.02
N PRO A 97 2.64 -15.77 -17.42
CA PRO A 97 2.31 -16.36 -18.71
C PRO A 97 2.59 -15.44 -19.92
N ARG A 98 2.75 -14.14 -19.70
CA ARG A 98 3.00 -13.17 -20.78
C ARG A 98 4.48 -12.85 -21.02
N ILE A 99 5.41 -13.50 -20.32
CA ILE A 99 6.84 -13.29 -20.61
C ILE A 99 7.14 -13.74 -22.05
N GLY A 100 7.70 -12.84 -22.86
CA GLY A 100 8.06 -13.10 -24.26
C GLY A 100 6.87 -13.22 -25.21
N GLN A 101 5.64 -12.93 -24.76
CA GLN A 101 4.45 -12.90 -25.61
C GLN A 101 4.14 -11.47 -26.06
N PRO A 102 3.54 -11.27 -27.24
CA PRO A 102 3.01 -9.97 -27.63
C PRO A 102 1.99 -9.48 -26.58
N VAL A 103 2.22 -8.29 -26.04
CA VAL A 103 1.27 -7.63 -25.14
C VAL A 103 0.31 -6.76 -25.95
N PRO A 104 -0.98 -6.69 -25.58
CA PRO A 104 -1.85 -5.67 -26.16
C PRO A 104 -1.35 -4.27 -25.77
N PRO A 105 -1.82 -3.19 -26.41
CA PRO A 105 -1.48 -1.82 -26.01
C PRO A 105 -1.74 -1.63 -24.52
N THR A 106 -0.66 -1.53 -23.74
CA THR A 106 -0.72 -1.56 -22.27
C THR A 106 0.02 -0.36 -21.71
N GLN A 107 -0.59 0.31 -20.73
CA GLN A 107 -0.01 1.45 -20.03
C GLN A 107 0.05 1.16 -18.53
N VAL A 108 1.20 1.42 -17.91
CA VAL A 108 1.34 1.46 -16.46
C VAL A 108 1.13 2.89 -15.95
N ILE A 109 0.35 3.06 -14.89
CA ILE A 109 0.23 4.33 -14.16
C ILE A 109 0.56 4.04 -12.70
N ALA A 110 1.62 4.67 -12.17
CA ALA A 110 1.98 4.53 -10.76
C ALA A 110 2.54 5.85 -10.22
N CYS A 111 2.76 5.94 -8.91
CA CYS A 111 3.53 7.07 -8.39
C CYS A 111 5.01 6.91 -8.76
N ALA A 112 5.75 8.01 -8.73
CA ALA A 112 7.18 8.01 -9.07
C ALA A 112 7.99 6.92 -8.34
N THR A 113 7.66 6.63 -7.08
CA THR A 113 8.39 5.64 -6.27
C THR A 113 8.15 4.20 -6.73
N VAL A 114 6.92 3.88 -7.15
CA VAL A 114 6.60 2.54 -7.69
C VAL A 114 7.10 2.40 -9.12
N ILE A 115 7.02 3.46 -9.94
CA ILE A 115 7.58 3.44 -11.31
C ILE A 115 9.08 3.14 -11.31
N GLU A 116 9.84 3.67 -10.35
CA GLU A 116 11.27 3.39 -10.22
C GLU A 116 11.55 1.89 -10.04
N GLU A 117 10.70 1.19 -9.29
CA GLU A 117 10.80 -0.26 -9.07
C GLU A 117 10.31 -1.08 -10.28
N MET A 118 9.40 -0.52 -11.08
CA MET A 118 8.84 -1.20 -12.25
C MET A 118 9.68 -1.02 -13.53
N ARG A 119 10.44 0.08 -13.66
CA ARG A 119 11.03 0.51 -14.94
C ARG A 119 11.94 -0.55 -15.58
N SER A 120 12.78 -1.21 -14.80
CA SER A 120 13.69 -2.27 -15.29
C SER A 120 12.99 -3.59 -15.59
N LEU A 121 11.72 -3.70 -15.20
CA LEU A 121 10.88 -4.90 -15.32
C LEU A 121 9.78 -4.75 -16.37
N LEU A 122 9.69 -3.60 -17.05
CA LEU A 122 8.63 -3.36 -18.03
C LEU A 122 8.77 -4.32 -19.23
N PRO A 123 7.68 -4.95 -19.68
CA PRO A 123 7.69 -5.70 -20.94
C PRO A 123 7.90 -4.76 -22.14
N ASP A 124 8.46 -5.29 -23.23
CA ASP A 124 8.60 -4.56 -24.48
C ASP A 124 7.22 -4.05 -24.97
N GLY A 125 7.17 -2.79 -25.38
CA GLY A 125 5.94 -2.15 -25.86
C GLY A 125 4.99 -1.65 -24.78
N VAL A 126 5.28 -1.90 -23.49
CA VAL A 126 4.52 -1.30 -22.37
C VAL A 126 5.13 0.05 -22.00
N THR A 127 4.31 1.09 -22.00
CA THR A 127 4.70 2.44 -21.56
C THR A 127 4.28 2.69 -20.12
N CYS A 128 4.94 3.63 -19.43
CA CYS A 128 4.59 4.00 -18.06
C CYS A 128 4.41 5.52 -17.89
N GLU A 129 3.52 5.93 -16.98
CA GLU A 129 3.27 7.31 -16.58
C GLU A 129 3.45 7.39 -15.06
N ALA A 130 4.34 8.28 -14.62
CA ALA A 130 4.56 8.56 -13.21
C ALA A 130 3.71 9.76 -12.77
N LEU A 131 2.84 9.56 -11.78
CA LEU A 131 2.17 10.65 -11.08
C LEU A 131 3.01 11.12 -9.89
N ASP A 132 2.80 12.38 -9.50
CA ASP A 132 3.48 13.01 -8.37
C ASP A 132 3.20 12.24 -7.06
N PHE A 133 4.28 11.91 -6.33
CA PHE A 133 4.19 11.16 -5.08
C PHE A 133 3.39 11.90 -4.00
N GLY A 134 3.50 13.23 -3.95
CA GLY A 134 2.82 14.10 -2.99
C GLY A 134 1.30 14.09 -3.13
N LEU A 135 0.73 13.53 -4.20
CA LEU A 135 -0.73 13.35 -4.32
C LEU A 135 -1.32 12.46 -3.22
N HIS A 136 -0.52 11.63 -2.54
CA HIS A 136 -1.00 10.77 -1.43
C HIS A 136 -1.51 11.55 -0.22
N VAL A 137 -1.15 12.84 -0.09
CA VAL A 137 -1.66 13.70 1.00
C VAL A 137 -3.14 14.09 0.81
N ASP A 138 -3.68 13.94 -0.41
CA ASP A 138 -5.05 14.29 -0.78
C ASP A 138 -5.65 13.18 -1.68
N PRO A 139 -6.22 12.10 -1.11
CA PRO A 139 -6.76 10.98 -1.88
C PRO A 139 -7.84 11.35 -2.91
N PRO A 140 -8.79 12.29 -2.64
CA PRO A 140 -9.68 12.82 -3.68
C PRO A 140 -8.94 13.41 -4.86
N ARG A 141 -7.88 14.21 -4.64
CA ARG A 141 -7.07 14.77 -5.72
C ARG A 141 -6.26 13.70 -6.45
N LEU A 142 -5.71 12.71 -5.75
CA LEU A 142 -5.05 11.56 -6.37
C LEU A 142 -6.01 10.80 -7.29
N ARG A 143 -7.24 10.54 -6.85
CA ARG A 143 -8.28 9.90 -7.66
C ARG A 143 -8.59 10.69 -8.93
N LEU A 144 -8.72 12.01 -8.84
CA LEU A 144 -8.93 12.86 -10.02
C LEU A 144 -7.74 12.81 -10.99
N ALA A 145 -6.51 12.81 -10.46
CA ALA A 145 -5.31 12.70 -11.28
C ALA A 145 -5.22 11.32 -11.98
N LEU A 146 -5.54 10.25 -11.26
CA LEU A 146 -5.62 8.88 -11.78
C LEU A 146 -6.68 8.77 -12.88
N GLN A 147 -7.90 9.24 -12.62
CA GLN A 147 -8.96 9.21 -13.63
C GLN A 147 -8.56 10.01 -14.86
N GLY A 148 -8.02 11.22 -14.68
CA GLY A 148 -7.55 12.02 -15.81
C GLY A 148 -6.43 11.35 -16.62
N ALA A 149 -5.56 10.56 -15.98
CA ALA A 149 -4.55 9.76 -16.67
C ALA A 149 -5.17 8.60 -17.46
N ILE A 150 -6.15 7.89 -16.88
CA ILE A 150 -6.93 6.85 -17.56
C ILE A 150 -7.70 7.44 -18.76
N ASP A 151 -8.36 8.58 -18.58
CA ASP A 151 -9.17 9.24 -19.62
C ASP A 151 -8.34 9.62 -20.85
N ARG A 152 -7.09 10.06 -20.64
CA ARG A 152 -6.18 10.37 -21.76
C ARG A 152 -5.89 9.15 -22.61
N LEU A 153 -5.98 7.94 -22.07
CA LEU A 153 -5.62 6.69 -22.76
C LEU A 153 -6.77 6.10 -23.57
N ALA A 154 -7.96 6.70 -23.54
CA ALA A 154 -9.10 6.25 -24.32
C ALA A 154 -8.76 6.09 -25.81
N GLY A 155 -9.12 4.94 -26.39
CA GLY A 155 -8.80 4.54 -27.76
C GLY A 155 -7.32 4.24 -28.03
N ARG A 156 -6.43 4.32 -27.02
CA ARG A 156 -4.98 4.15 -27.18
C ARG A 156 -4.41 2.97 -26.39
N ALA A 157 -5.02 2.62 -25.25
CA ALA A 157 -4.60 1.48 -24.43
C ALA A 157 -5.78 0.52 -24.24
N ASN A 158 -5.54 -0.77 -24.45
CA ASN A 158 -6.50 -1.84 -24.17
C ASN A 158 -6.46 -2.24 -22.69
N GLU A 159 -5.29 -2.08 -22.05
CA GLU A 159 -5.05 -2.45 -20.66
C GLU A 159 -4.31 -1.33 -19.93
N VAL A 160 -4.73 -1.06 -18.70
CA VAL A 160 -4.08 -0.10 -17.80
C VAL A 160 -3.78 -0.77 -16.47
N ILE A 161 -2.49 -0.87 -16.15
CA ILE A 161 -2.02 -1.42 -14.88
C ILE A 161 -1.79 -0.26 -13.92
N LEU A 162 -2.51 -0.23 -12.81
CA LEU A 162 -2.30 0.74 -11.74
C LEU A 162 -1.29 0.19 -10.74
N GLY A 163 -0.11 0.80 -10.64
CA GLY A 163 0.88 0.51 -9.60
C GLY A 163 0.50 1.13 -8.26
N TYR A 164 -0.75 0.93 -7.84
CA TYR A 164 -1.35 1.44 -6.61
C TYR A 164 -2.08 0.31 -5.89
N GLY A 165 -2.06 0.33 -4.56
CA GLY A 165 -2.98 -0.46 -3.76
C GLY A 165 -4.32 0.25 -3.60
N PHE A 166 -4.96 -0.02 -2.47
CA PHE A 166 -6.18 0.68 -2.04
C PHE A 166 -5.91 2.16 -1.72
N CYS A 167 -4.71 2.48 -1.19
CA CYS A 167 -4.14 3.84 -1.06
C CYS A 167 -5.15 4.86 -0.51
N SER A 168 -5.70 4.59 0.68
CA SER A 168 -6.73 5.44 1.31
C SER A 168 -7.96 5.66 0.42
N MET A 169 -8.40 4.62 -0.29
CA MET A 169 -9.52 4.61 -1.23
C MET A 169 -9.33 5.44 -2.51
N ALA A 170 -8.11 5.89 -2.82
CA ALA A 170 -7.87 6.73 -4.00
C ALA A 170 -8.26 6.04 -5.32
N VAL A 171 -8.22 4.71 -5.37
CA VAL A 171 -8.60 3.92 -6.55
C VAL A 171 -10.10 3.64 -6.64
N VAL A 172 -10.85 3.82 -5.55
CA VAL A 172 -12.30 3.54 -5.53
C VAL A 172 -13.05 4.60 -6.33
N GLY A 173 -13.90 4.17 -7.25
CA GLY A 173 -14.65 5.03 -8.16
C GLY A 173 -13.94 5.34 -9.49
N LEU A 174 -12.72 4.83 -9.72
CA LEU A 174 -12.08 4.91 -11.03
C LEU A 174 -12.86 4.10 -12.07
N GLN A 175 -13.00 4.66 -13.26
CA GLN A 175 -13.77 4.10 -14.36
C GLN A 175 -12.84 3.51 -15.41
N ALA A 176 -13.17 2.29 -15.85
CA ALA A 176 -12.41 1.52 -16.83
C ALA A 176 -12.77 1.88 -18.29
N ASN A 177 -13.35 3.06 -18.54
CA ASN A 177 -13.68 3.61 -19.86
C ASN A 177 -13.84 2.54 -20.97
N ASP A 178 -12.89 2.45 -21.89
CA ASP A 178 -12.80 1.46 -22.96
C ASP A 178 -11.61 0.49 -22.80
N CYS A 179 -11.01 0.42 -21.61
CA CYS A 179 -9.83 -0.41 -21.30
C CYS A 179 -10.09 -1.36 -20.13
N THR A 180 -9.24 -2.35 -19.93
CA THR A 180 -9.24 -3.16 -18.70
C THR A 180 -8.36 -2.49 -17.66
N LEU A 181 -8.89 -2.23 -16.46
CA LEU A 181 -8.05 -1.79 -15.33
C LEU A 181 -7.57 -2.99 -14.53
N ILE A 182 -6.27 -3.03 -14.24
CA ILE A 182 -5.63 -4.05 -13.42
C ILE A 182 -4.99 -3.37 -12.22
N VAL A 183 -5.41 -3.74 -11.02
CA VAL A 183 -4.93 -3.12 -9.77
C VAL A 183 -4.52 -4.20 -8.78
N PRO A 184 -3.33 -4.14 -8.19
CA PRO A 184 -2.95 -5.01 -7.08
C PRO A 184 -3.96 -4.90 -5.93
N ARG A 185 -4.48 -6.04 -5.47
CA ARG A 185 -5.43 -6.13 -4.35
C ARG A 185 -4.69 -6.07 -3.02
N VAL A 186 -4.11 -4.91 -2.74
CA VAL A 186 -3.32 -4.64 -1.53
C VAL A 186 -3.77 -3.35 -0.86
N ASP A 187 -3.45 -3.16 0.42
CA ASP A 187 -3.89 -1.98 1.19
C ASP A 187 -3.10 -0.73 0.74
N ASP A 188 -1.79 -0.90 0.54
CA ASP A 188 -0.87 0.11 0.05
C ASP A 188 0.31 -0.52 -0.71
N CYS A 189 1.23 0.31 -1.19
CA CYS A 189 2.36 -0.13 -2.00
C CYS A 189 3.47 -0.85 -1.18
N ILE A 190 3.40 -0.92 0.15
CA ILE A 190 4.35 -1.72 0.94
C ILE A 190 4.25 -3.20 0.53
N ALA A 191 3.03 -3.71 0.35
CA ALA A 191 2.81 -5.09 -0.09
C ALA A 191 3.37 -5.38 -1.50
N LEU A 192 3.47 -4.36 -2.36
CA LEU A 192 4.13 -4.51 -3.67
C LEU A 192 5.62 -4.79 -3.50
N PHE A 193 6.28 -4.09 -2.58
CA PHE A 193 7.72 -4.23 -2.33
C PHE A 193 8.08 -5.46 -1.48
N LEU A 194 7.11 -6.00 -0.74
CA LEU A 194 7.23 -7.27 -0.03
C LEU A 194 6.77 -8.48 -0.87
N GLY A 195 6.32 -8.23 -2.10
CA GLY A 195 5.92 -9.26 -3.06
C GLY A 195 4.58 -9.94 -2.80
N SER A 196 3.87 -9.63 -1.70
CA SER A 196 2.51 -10.13 -1.46
C SER A 196 1.80 -9.45 -0.28
N MET A 197 0.47 -9.49 -0.26
CA MET A 197 -0.34 -9.05 0.89
C MET A 197 -0.11 -9.90 2.15
N PRO A 198 0.01 -11.25 2.10
CA PRO A 198 0.37 -12.06 3.26
C PRO A 198 1.71 -11.69 3.89
N ALA A 199 2.75 -11.42 3.10
CA ALA A 199 4.06 -11.00 3.60
C ALA A 199 3.96 -9.66 4.33
N TYR A 200 3.23 -8.70 3.77
CA TYR A 200 2.97 -7.43 4.44
C TYR A 200 2.18 -7.60 5.75
N ARG A 201 1.12 -8.41 5.74
CA ARG A 201 0.34 -8.71 6.96
C ARG A 201 1.17 -9.42 8.03
N GLN A 202 2.13 -10.25 7.66
CA GLN A 202 3.06 -10.87 8.62
C GLN A 202 3.90 -9.81 9.32
N GLN A 203 4.50 -8.89 8.55
CA GLN A 203 5.28 -7.77 9.10
C GLN A 203 4.43 -6.87 10.00
N ALA A 204 3.22 -6.49 9.55
CA ALA A 204 2.31 -5.65 10.30
C ALA A 204 1.79 -6.32 11.60
N ARG A 205 1.61 -7.65 11.61
CA ARG A 205 1.21 -8.40 12.82
C ARG A 205 2.35 -8.57 13.80
N ALA A 206 3.56 -8.82 13.31
CA ALA A 206 4.74 -8.98 14.14
C ALA A 206 5.09 -7.66 14.82
N GLU A 207 5.10 -6.56 14.06
CA GLU A 207 5.51 -5.24 14.54
C GLU A 207 4.66 -4.12 13.92
N PRO A 208 3.47 -3.83 14.47
CA PRO A 208 2.57 -2.80 13.95
C PRO A 208 3.20 -1.40 13.89
N GLY A 209 4.13 -1.10 14.81
CA GLY A 209 4.85 0.18 14.89
C GLY A 209 6.03 0.28 13.92
N THR A 210 5.86 -0.16 12.67
CA THR A 210 6.92 -0.15 11.65
C THR A 210 6.72 0.98 10.65
N TYR A 211 7.73 1.84 10.51
CA TYR A 211 7.85 2.81 9.42
C TYR A 211 8.68 2.19 8.30
N TYR A 212 8.10 2.02 7.11
CA TYR A 212 8.78 1.38 5.99
C TYR A 212 9.47 2.41 5.09
N LEU A 213 10.69 2.10 4.66
CA LEU A 213 11.45 2.86 3.66
C LEU A 213 11.92 1.95 2.52
N THR A 214 11.89 2.46 1.30
CA THR A 214 12.61 1.94 0.14
C THR A 214 13.54 3.06 -0.35
N LYS A 215 14.43 2.74 -1.30
CA LYS A 215 15.19 3.78 -2.01
C LYS A 215 14.25 4.85 -2.58
N GLY A 216 13.18 4.46 -3.28
CA GLY A 216 12.23 5.39 -3.89
C GLY A 216 11.56 6.33 -2.88
N TRP A 217 11.17 5.84 -1.69
CA TRP A 217 10.58 6.69 -0.65
C TRP A 217 11.59 7.66 -0.02
N ILE A 218 12.85 7.26 0.11
CA ILE A 218 13.91 8.17 0.59
C ILE A 218 14.14 9.28 -0.44
N GLU A 219 14.18 8.96 -1.73
CA GLU A 219 14.39 9.93 -2.81
C GLU A 219 13.21 10.91 -2.96
N ALA A 220 11.98 10.44 -2.76
CA ALA A 220 10.80 11.30 -2.79
C ALA A 220 10.86 12.40 -1.73
N GLY A 221 11.56 12.17 -0.60
CA GLY A 221 11.86 13.22 0.38
C GLY A 221 10.65 13.78 1.12
N ASP A 222 9.49 13.12 1.02
CA ASP A 222 8.25 13.49 1.72
C ASP A 222 8.02 12.54 2.90
N THR A 223 8.92 12.62 3.88
CA THR A 223 8.91 11.81 5.09
C THR A 223 8.87 12.70 6.33
N PRO A 224 8.35 12.22 7.48
CA PRO A 224 8.44 12.95 8.75
C PRO A 224 9.88 13.34 9.12
N PHE A 225 10.85 12.55 8.67
CA PHE A 225 12.28 12.78 8.90
C PHE A 225 12.82 13.96 8.09
N ALA A 226 12.48 14.05 6.81
CA ALA A 226 12.83 15.20 5.98
C ALA A 226 12.07 16.46 6.42
N GLU A 227 10.83 16.29 6.86
CA GLU A 227 10.00 17.38 7.36
C GLU A 227 10.55 17.99 8.66
N HIS A 228 11.19 17.19 9.52
CA HIS A 228 11.90 17.70 10.70
C HIS A 228 12.82 18.86 10.35
N ASP A 229 13.66 18.72 9.32
CA ASP A 229 14.65 19.73 8.96
C ASP A 229 14.00 21.01 8.41
N ARG A 230 12.82 20.90 7.80
CA ARG A 230 12.01 22.06 7.39
C ARG A 230 11.40 22.75 8.61
N LEU A 231 10.81 21.97 9.52
CA LEU A 231 10.21 22.46 10.76
C LEU A 231 11.24 23.14 11.67
N VAL A 232 12.49 22.65 11.72
CA VAL A 232 13.57 23.30 12.49
C VAL A 232 13.81 24.73 11.98
N LYS A 233 13.87 24.92 10.66
CA LYS A 233 14.08 26.24 10.04
C LYS A 233 12.91 27.19 10.32
N GLN A 234 11.69 26.68 10.38
CA GLN A 234 10.49 27.48 10.54
C GLN A 234 10.13 27.79 12.00
N TYR A 235 10.33 26.82 12.90
CA TYR A 235 9.78 26.84 14.26
C TYR A 235 10.83 26.66 15.36
N GLY A 236 12.09 26.45 14.99
CA GLY A 236 13.17 26.15 15.92
C GLY A 236 13.21 24.66 16.32
N PRO A 237 14.36 24.20 16.83
CA PRO A 237 14.64 22.78 17.07
C PRO A 237 13.71 22.14 18.10
N GLU A 238 13.33 22.85 19.15
CA GLU A 238 12.47 22.29 20.20
C GLU A 238 11.06 21.99 19.70
N ARG A 239 10.45 22.94 18.97
CA ARG A 239 9.08 22.78 18.46
C ARG A 239 9.04 21.76 17.33
N ALA A 240 10.03 21.77 16.43
CA ALA A 240 10.18 20.76 15.39
C ALA A 240 10.30 19.35 16.00
N GLY A 241 11.17 19.19 17.00
CA GLY A 241 11.35 17.91 17.70
C GLY A 241 10.07 17.42 18.38
N ARG A 242 9.28 18.31 19.01
CA ARG A 242 7.99 17.94 19.59
C ARG A 242 7.00 17.44 18.53
N LEU A 243 6.89 18.14 17.39
CA LEU A 243 5.97 17.77 16.31
C LEU A 243 6.34 16.41 15.71
N VAL A 244 7.61 16.19 15.40
CA VAL A 244 8.04 14.93 14.77
C VAL A 244 7.95 13.75 15.75
N ARG A 245 8.23 13.97 17.05
CA ARG A 245 7.96 12.94 18.07
C ARG A 245 6.48 12.56 18.12
N GLU A 246 5.58 13.52 18.01
CA GLU A 246 4.14 13.24 17.97
C GLU A 246 3.76 12.45 16.71
N MET A 247 4.30 12.84 15.54
CA MET A 247 4.09 12.11 14.28
C MET A 247 4.61 10.66 14.36
N LEU A 248 5.69 10.43 15.12
CA LEU A 248 6.34 9.13 15.24
C LEU A 248 5.96 8.33 16.50
N ASN A 249 5.03 8.82 17.34
CA ASN A 249 4.77 8.28 18.70
C ASN A 249 4.31 6.81 18.74
N HIS A 250 3.84 6.27 17.62
CA HIS A 250 3.41 4.87 17.49
C HIS A 250 4.38 4.00 16.69
N TYR A 251 5.52 4.56 16.31
CA TYR A 251 6.57 3.84 15.59
C TYR A 251 7.71 3.49 16.54
N THR A 252 8.12 2.22 16.50
CA THR A 252 9.25 1.69 17.27
C THR A 252 10.33 1.12 16.36
N ARG A 253 10.00 0.85 15.10
CA ARG A 253 10.87 0.24 14.09
C ARG A 253 10.88 1.07 12.83
N LEU A 254 12.06 1.24 12.24
CA LEU A 254 12.25 1.73 10.88
C LEU A 254 12.79 0.56 10.05
N ALA A 255 11.96 0.05 9.15
CA ALA A 255 12.29 -1.07 8.29
C ALA A 255 12.68 -0.57 6.89
N PHE A 256 13.92 -0.80 6.48
CA PHE A 256 14.38 -0.54 5.12
C PHE A 256 14.17 -1.78 4.25
N ILE A 257 13.27 -1.69 3.27
CA ILE A 257 13.00 -2.75 2.31
C ILE A 257 14.06 -2.71 1.21
N ASN A 258 14.88 -3.74 1.16
CA ASN A 258 15.88 -3.93 0.12
C ASN A 258 15.23 -4.50 -1.13
N THR A 259 14.89 -3.64 -2.09
CA THR A 259 14.31 -4.01 -3.39
C THR A 259 15.35 -4.45 -4.42
N GLY A 260 16.63 -4.51 -4.06
CA GLY A 260 17.70 -5.01 -4.91
C GLY A 260 18.15 -4.05 -6.02
N GLN A 261 17.81 -2.75 -5.92
CA GLN A 261 18.29 -1.68 -6.81
C GLN A 261 19.80 -1.39 -6.65
N GLN A 262 20.34 -0.52 -7.52
CA GLN A 262 21.73 -0.05 -7.42
C GLN A 262 21.93 0.94 -6.26
N ASP A 263 23.18 1.09 -5.81
CA ASP A 263 23.64 2.06 -4.80
C ASP A 263 22.94 2.01 -3.44
N LEU A 264 22.43 0.84 -3.05
CA LEU A 264 21.67 0.66 -1.79
C LEU A 264 22.45 0.98 -0.52
N GLU A 265 23.79 0.94 -0.53
CA GLU A 265 24.60 1.21 0.67
C GLU A 265 24.35 2.61 1.23
N ARG A 266 24.22 3.61 0.35
CA ARG A 266 23.90 4.98 0.75
C ARG A 266 22.54 5.07 1.44
N TYR A 267 21.54 4.37 0.89
CA TYR A 267 20.18 4.38 1.43
C TYR A 267 20.07 3.59 2.73
N ARG A 268 20.83 2.50 2.86
CA ARG A 268 20.98 1.74 4.10
C ARG A 268 21.59 2.61 5.20
N ALA A 269 22.67 3.34 4.88
CA ALA A 269 23.30 4.27 5.82
C ALA A 269 22.30 5.35 6.26
N TYR A 270 21.63 6.00 5.30
CA TYR A 270 20.59 7.00 5.60
C TYR A 270 19.49 6.46 6.51
N ALA A 271 18.95 5.27 6.21
CA ALA A 271 17.88 4.66 6.99
C ALA A 271 18.34 4.33 8.43
N ARG A 272 19.58 3.87 8.59
CA ARG A 272 20.18 3.57 9.90
C ARG A 272 20.40 4.84 10.72
N GLU A 273 21.01 5.87 10.14
CA GLU A 273 21.23 7.17 10.78
C GLU A 273 19.90 7.84 11.16
N THR A 274 18.89 7.72 10.30
CA THR A 274 17.54 8.23 10.57
C THR A 274 16.91 7.50 11.74
N ALA A 275 16.99 6.17 11.76
CA ALA A 275 16.46 5.38 12.87
C ALA A 275 17.11 5.78 14.21
N GLU A 276 18.44 5.92 14.24
CA GLU A 276 19.18 6.38 15.42
C GLU A 276 18.76 7.78 15.86
N ARG A 277 18.72 8.74 14.92
CA ARG A 277 18.35 10.14 15.18
C ARG A 277 16.96 10.28 15.82
N PHE A 278 16.02 9.43 15.42
CA PHE A 278 14.63 9.50 15.87
C PHE A 278 14.24 8.42 16.88
N GLY A 279 15.22 7.67 17.41
CA GLY A 279 14.99 6.67 18.46
C GLY A 279 14.19 5.44 18.02
N LEU A 280 14.29 5.07 16.74
CA LEU A 280 13.68 3.88 16.17
C LEU A 280 14.69 2.74 16.06
N ARG A 281 14.24 1.49 16.20
CA ARG A 281 15.08 0.32 15.88
C ARG A 281 15.20 0.19 14.36
N PHE A 282 16.43 0.23 13.85
CA PHE A 282 16.71 -0.07 12.45
C PHE A 282 16.60 -1.57 12.16
N GLU A 283 15.98 -1.92 11.04
CA GLU A 283 16.01 -3.25 10.48
C GLU A 283 16.04 -3.16 8.95
N GLU A 284 16.88 -3.97 8.30
CA GLU A 284 16.78 -4.17 6.86
C GLU A 284 15.93 -5.41 6.63
N ILE A 285 14.87 -5.25 5.86
CA ILE A 285 14.05 -6.36 5.41
C ILE A 285 14.28 -6.62 3.92
N PRO A 286 14.30 -7.89 3.53
CA PRO A 286 14.32 -8.26 2.14
C PRO A 286 13.02 -7.86 1.41
N GLY A 287 13.16 -7.25 0.24
CA GLY A 287 12.06 -7.03 -0.68
C GLY A 287 11.86 -8.21 -1.64
N SER A 288 10.75 -8.16 -2.37
CA SER A 288 10.42 -9.09 -3.46
C SER A 288 9.66 -8.36 -4.56
N ASP A 289 10.06 -8.58 -5.81
CA ASP A 289 9.39 -8.03 -6.99
C ASP A 289 8.26 -8.93 -7.52
N ALA A 290 7.91 -10.00 -6.79
CA ALA A 290 6.98 -11.02 -7.28
C ALA A 290 5.59 -10.46 -7.65
N LEU A 291 5.02 -9.59 -6.81
CA LEU A 291 3.73 -8.96 -7.09
C LEU A 291 3.82 -7.93 -8.22
N ILE A 292 4.95 -7.20 -8.31
CA ILE A 292 5.22 -6.26 -9.41
C ILE A 292 5.28 -7.02 -10.74
N ARG A 293 6.04 -8.12 -10.81
CA ARG A 293 6.12 -8.95 -12.02
C ARG A 293 4.76 -9.51 -12.41
N ARG A 294 3.99 -10.04 -11.45
CA ARG A 294 2.63 -10.53 -11.75
C ARG A 294 1.68 -9.42 -12.20
N ALA A 295 1.85 -8.19 -11.72
CA ALA A 295 1.10 -7.05 -12.23
C ALA A 295 1.40 -6.81 -13.72
N LEU A 296 2.68 -6.86 -14.10
CA LEU A 296 3.15 -6.59 -15.46
C LEU A 296 2.89 -7.74 -16.45
N TYR A 297 3.01 -9.00 -16.01
CA TYR A 297 3.00 -10.18 -16.87
C TYR A 297 1.83 -11.14 -16.64
N GLY A 298 0.96 -10.84 -15.67
CA GLY A 298 -0.08 -11.76 -15.20
C GLY A 298 0.51 -12.99 -14.47
N PRO A 299 -0.33 -14.00 -14.15
CA PRO A 299 -1.78 -13.95 -14.26
C PRO A 299 -2.37 -13.01 -13.21
N TRP A 300 -3.49 -12.36 -13.54
CA TRP A 300 -4.21 -11.48 -12.63
C TRP A 300 -5.32 -12.26 -11.92
N ASP A 301 -4.91 -13.09 -10.97
CA ASP A 301 -5.79 -13.92 -10.16
C ASP A 301 -6.38 -13.14 -8.95
N ARG A 302 -6.66 -13.85 -7.84
CA ARG A 302 -7.20 -13.28 -6.59
C ARG A 302 -6.40 -12.12 -6.00
N ASP A 303 -5.11 -12.02 -6.30
CA ASP A 303 -4.25 -10.93 -5.80
C ASP A 303 -4.43 -9.62 -6.58
N PHE A 304 -5.31 -9.61 -7.58
CA PHE A 304 -5.62 -8.45 -8.41
C PHE A 304 -7.12 -8.16 -8.43
N VAL A 305 -7.42 -6.90 -8.68
CA VAL A 305 -8.73 -6.40 -9.07
C VAL A 305 -8.67 -6.11 -10.56
N VAL A 306 -9.44 -6.86 -11.33
CA VAL A 306 -9.53 -6.71 -12.79
C VAL A 306 -10.91 -6.17 -13.13
N ILE A 307 -10.96 -4.95 -13.68
CA ILE A 307 -12.20 -4.30 -14.08
C ILE A 307 -12.30 -4.29 -15.60
N PRO A 308 -13.32 -4.91 -16.19
CA PRO A 308 -13.51 -4.89 -17.64
C PRO A 308 -13.89 -3.49 -18.14
N PRO A 309 -13.75 -3.22 -19.45
CA PRO A 309 -14.20 -1.98 -20.07
C PRO A 309 -15.61 -1.56 -19.64
N GLY A 310 -15.79 -0.28 -19.36
CA GLY A 310 -17.03 0.31 -18.87
C GLY A 310 -17.33 0.05 -17.38
N GLY A 311 -16.51 -0.75 -16.69
CA GLY A 311 -16.65 -1.01 -15.27
C GLY A 311 -16.17 0.14 -14.37
N THR A 312 -16.39 0.00 -13.06
CA THR A 312 -15.94 0.95 -12.04
C THR A 312 -15.35 0.19 -10.86
N ILE A 313 -14.21 0.65 -10.34
CA ILE A 313 -13.62 0.07 -9.12
C ILE A 313 -14.52 0.38 -7.93
N ARG A 314 -14.90 -0.64 -7.16
CA ARG A 314 -15.70 -0.52 -5.94
C ARG A 314 -14.95 -1.05 -4.73
N TYR A 315 -15.41 -0.67 -3.54
CA TYR A 315 -14.82 -1.09 -2.27
C TYR A 315 -14.79 -2.63 -2.14
N GLU A 316 -15.87 -3.29 -2.56
CA GLU A 316 -16.08 -4.73 -2.43
C GLU A 316 -15.10 -5.54 -3.29
N HIS A 317 -14.47 -4.92 -4.29
CA HIS A 317 -13.44 -5.60 -5.08
C HIS A 317 -12.16 -5.85 -4.28
N PHE A 318 -11.86 -5.01 -3.29
CA PHE A 318 -10.70 -5.17 -2.40
C PHE A 318 -11.03 -6.00 -1.17
N PHE A 319 -12.28 -5.90 -0.70
CA PHE A 319 -12.79 -6.61 0.47
C PHE A 319 -14.02 -7.44 0.08
N PRO A 320 -13.84 -8.51 -0.73
CA PRO A 320 -14.96 -9.37 -1.08
C PRO A 320 -15.56 -9.96 0.20
N HIS A 321 -16.88 -9.98 0.30
CA HIS A 321 -17.56 -10.65 1.40
C HIS A 321 -17.08 -12.10 1.48
N CYS A 322 -16.70 -12.54 2.68
CA CYS A 322 -16.50 -13.96 2.95
C CYS A 322 -17.85 -14.65 2.66
N PRO A 323 -17.91 -15.64 1.75
CA PRO A 323 -19.14 -16.37 1.49
C PRO A 323 -19.68 -17.06 2.75
#